data_AF-A0AAV7QGU7-F1
#
_entry.id   AF-A0AAV7QGU7-F1
#
_cell.length_a   1.000
_cell.length_b   1.000
_cell.length_c   1.000
_cell.angle_alpha   90.00
_cell.angle_beta   90.00
_cell.angle_gamma   90.00
#
_symmetry.space_group_name_H-M   'P 1'
#
loop_
_entity.id
_entity.type
_entity.pdbx_description
1 polymer ?
#
loop_
_entity_poly.entity_id
_entity_poly.type
_entity_poly.pdbx_seq_one_letter_code
_entity_poly.pdbx_strand_id
1 'polypeptide(L)'
;MGDGVECHGHQTYDTPKSVKSHGISSCSNAKPTAFSDVVYNTAIAHLDQNNHKHQDWFDDNDEYIQQLLDEKHEAFRSLQQDTTSASKKAAYNSIKRKMQTMLREMQDSWATIKADEIQKCVDSNNFKCFYNALKTIYGPPATGTSPLVSAIRSTLLTDKNAILKRWAEHFINVLNRPSSINADVTNHHQHLTGRTSKGIIG
;
A
#
# COMPACT_ATOMS: atom_id res chain seq x y z
N MET A 1 -92.20 -15.67 6.20
CA MET A 1 -92.70 -14.72 5.17
C MET A 1 -92.55 -13.32 5.74
N GLY A 2 -92.08 -12.37 4.95
CA GLY A 2 -91.81 -10.99 5.40
C GLY A 2 -90.85 -10.30 4.44
N ASP A 3 -91.42 -9.65 3.42
CA ASP A 3 -90.68 -8.95 2.37
C ASP A 3 -90.51 -7.44 2.70
N GLY A 4 -89.29 -6.93 2.51
CA GLY A 4 -89.00 -5.84 1.55
C GLY A 4 -89.31 -4.35 1.85
N VAL A 5 -88.37 -3.51 1.35
CA VAL A 5 -88.52 -2.10 0.88
C VAL A 5 -88.55 -0.99 1.99
N GLU A 6 -87.73 0.08 2.11
CA GLU A 6 -86.80 0.90 1.26
C GLU A 6 -87.41 2.23 0.72
N CYS A 7 -86.87 3.46 0.86
CA CYS A 7 -85.80 4.07 1.68
C CYS A 7 -85.89 5.63 1.66
N HIS A 8 -84.89 6.32 2.27
CA HIS A 8 -84.55 7.78 2.21
C HIS A 8 -85.27 8.73 3.20
N GLY A 9 -84.62 9.76 3.77
CA GLY A 9 -83.21 10.18 3.65
C GLY A 9 -82.87 11.50 4.41
N HIS A 10 -81.80 12.18 3.97
CA HIS A 10 -81.24 13.50 4.36
C HIS A 10 -80.19 13.62 5.51
N GLN A 11 -79.02 14.17 5.14
CA GLN A 11 -77.91 14.57 6.01
C GLN A 11 -78.23 15.78 6.92
N THR A 12 -77.55 15.82 8.06
CA THR A 12 -77.09 17.06 8.72
C THR A 12 -75.58 16.99 8.96
N TYR A 13 -74.87 18.08 8.68
CA TYR A 13 -73.42 18.17 8.85
C TYR A 13 -73.08 18.71 10.24
N ASP A 14 -72.18 18.05 10.98
CA ASP A 14 -71.68 18.53 12.27
C ASP A 14 -70.23 19.03 12.18
N THR A 15 -69.94 20.09 12.93
CA THR A 15 -68.67 20.83 12.87
C THR A 15 -67.65 20.32 13.92
N PRO A 16 -66.34 20.32 13.60
CA PRO A 16 -65.33 19.75 14.49
C PRO A 16 -65.02 20.68 15.68
N LYS A 17 -65.19 20.17 16.91
CA LYS A 17 -64.77 20.86 18.15
C LYS A 17 -63.43 20.33 18.67
N SER A 18 -62.44 21.23 18.70
CA SER A 18 -61.29 21.27 19.62
C SER A 18 -60.49 19.97 19.87
N VAL A 19 -59.33 19.84 19.22
CA VAL A 19 -58.26 18.94 19.65
C VAL A 19 -57.34 19.69 20.63
N LYS A 20 -57.16 19.16 21.84
CA LYS A 20 -56.30 19.76 22.88
C LYS A 20 -54.83 19.56 22.55
N SER A 21 -54.06 20.65 22.53
CA SER A 21 -52.60 20.61 22.45
C SER A 21 -51.99 19.93 23.68
N HIS A 22 -51.15 18.93 23.45
CA HIS A 22 -50.15 18.48 24.43
C HIS A 22 -48.77 18.65 23.79
N GLY A 23 -47.83 19.16 24.58
CA GLY A 23 -46.58 19.73 24.09
C GLY A 23 -45.53 18.71 23.66
N ILE A 24 -44.83 19.07 22.58
CA ILE A 24 -43.40 18.85 22.29
C ILE A 24 -42.68 17.88 23.23
N SER A 25 -42.32 16.69 22.71
CA SER A 25 -41.09 16.01 23.11
C SER A 25 -40.04 16.24 22.04
N SER A 26 -39.09 17.12 22.32
CA SER A 26 -37.95 17.39 21.44
C SER A 26 -37.03 16.17 21.44
N CYS A 27 -36.99 15.42 20.34
CA CYS A 27 -36.00 14.34 20.16
C CYS A 27 -34.62 14.96 19.89
N SER A 28 -33.91 15.26 20.98
CA SER A 28 -32.55 15.80 20.96
C SER A 28 -31.58 14.81 20.32
N ASN A 29 -31.05 15.19 19.16
CA ASN A 29 -29.76 14.76 18.60
C ASN A 29 -29.26 13.35 18.99
N ALA A 30 -29.99 12.31 18.57
CA ALA A 30 -29.45 10.96 18.57
C ALA A 30 -28.26 10.91 17.60
N LYS A 31 -27.03 10.85 18.13
CA LYS A 31 -25.82 10.63 17.31
C LYS A 31 -25.97 9.29 16.57
N PRO A 32 -25.61 9.20 15.28
CA PRO A 32 -25.75 7.96 14.51
C PRO A 32 -24.64 6.95 14.82
N THR A 33 -24.52 6.53 16.09
CA THR A 33 -23.54 5.52 16.52
C THR A 33 -24.05 4.12 16.19
N ALA A 34 -25.31 3.80 16.52
CA ALA A 34 -25.87 2.46 16.40
C ALA A 34 -25.66 1.77 15.04
N PHE A 35 -25.79 2.47 13.92
CA PHE A 35 -25.51 1.89 12.60
C PHE A 35 -24.01 1.68 12.36
N SER A 36 -23.18 2.67 12.71
CA SER A 36 -21.71 2.58 12.60
C SER A 36 -21.17 1.42 13.44
N ASP A 37 -21.67 1.28 14.67
CA ASP A 37 -21.25 0.25 15.62
C ASP A 37 -21.65 -1.15 15.11
N VAL A 38 -22.86 -1.31 14.57
CA VAL A 38 -23.31 -2.58 13.97
C VAL A 38 -22.47 -2.95 12.74
N VAL A 39 -22.20 -2.01 11.84
CA VAL A 39 -21.36 -2.27 10.65
C VAL A 39 -19.94 -2.63 11.05
N TYR A 40 -19.34 -1.91 12.00
CA TYR A 40 -17.97 -2.16 12.47
C TYR A 40 -17.83 -3.53 13.16
N ASN A 41 -18.75 -3.87 14.07
CA ASN A 41 -18.75 -5.17 14.76
C ASN A 41 -19.00 -6.33 13.79
N THR A 42 -19.90 -6.15 12.82
CA THR A 42 -20.16 -7.16 11.77
C THR A 42 -18.94 -7.35 10.86
N ALA A 43 -18.22 -6.28 10.53
CA ALA A 43 -16.98 -6.34 9.76
C ALA A 43 -15.89 -7.12 10.53
N ILE A 44 -15.68 -6.86 11.82
CA ILE A 44 -14.72 -7.61 12.66
C ILE A 44 -15.12 -9.08 12.82
N ALA A 45 -16.42 -9.39 12.92
CA ALA A 45 -16.88 -10.77 13.09
C ALA A 45 -16.70 -11.65 11.83
N HIS A 46 -16.58 -11.04 10.64
CA HIS A 46 -16.49 -11.76 9.36
C HIS A 46 -15.18 -11.56 8.59
N LEU A 47 -14.46 -10.47 8.83
CA LEU A 47 -13.12 -10.26 8.33
C LEU A 47 -12.14 -10.68 9.42
N ASP A 48 -11.39 -11.75 9.16
CA ASP A 48 -10.33 -12.19 10.05
C ASP A 48 -9.39 -11.01 10.35
N GLN A 49 -9.22 -10.67 11.63
CA GLN A 49 -8.37 -9.57 12.05
C GLN A 49 -6.91 -9.98 11.82
N ASN A 50 -6.48 -9.76 10.58
CA ASN A 50 -5.13 -9.91 10.09
C ASN A 50 -4.24 -8.90 10.81
N ASN A 51 -3.86 -9.26 12.05
CA ASN A 51 -2.72 -8.73 12.79
C ASN A 51 -1.43 -9.17 12.09
N HIS A 52 -1.28 -8.75 10.83
CA HIS A 52 0.03 -8.67 10.20
C HIS A 52 0.79 -7.64 11.03
N LYS A 53 1.59 -8.12 11.98
CA LYS A 53 2.60 -7.31 12.63
C LYS A 53 3.60 -6.89 11.57
N HIS A 54 3.32 -5.78 10.92
CA HIS A 54 4.19 -5.20 9.92
C HIS A 54 5.42 -4.74 10.68
N GLN A 55 6.61 -5.24 10.34
CA GLN A 55 7.87 -4.82 11.00
C GLN A 55 8.32 -3.42 10.56
N ASP A 56 7.36 -2.50 10.46
CA ASP A 56 7.49 -1.10 10.09
C ASP A 56 7.68 -0.24 11.36
N TRP A 57 8.21 0.97 11.20
CA TRP A 57 8.49 1.90 12.31
C TRP A 57 7.22 2.45 13.00
N PHE A 58 6.04 2.07 12.51
CA PHE A 58 4.72 2.56 12.93
C PHE A 58 3.88 1.51 13.68
N ASP A 59 4.38 0.29 13.83
CA ASP A 59 3.58 -0.85 14.33
C ASP A 59 3.65 -0.96 15.86
N ASP A 60 2.48 -0.98 16.50
CA ASP A 60 2.21 -1.27 17.92
C ASP A 60 2.79 -0.33 19.02
N ASN A 61 3.36 0.86 18.72
CA ASN A 61 3.67 1.88 19.74
C ASN A 61 3.23 3.28 19.26
N ASP A 62 2.74 4.21 20.10
CA ASP A 62 2.92 4.39 21.54
C ASP A 62 1.64 5.01 22.15
N GLU A 63 1.29 4.74 23.41
CA GLU A 63 0.21 5.45 24.12
C GLU A 63 0.45 6.97 24.09
N TYR A 64 1.72 7.37 24.12
CA TYR A 64 2.14 8.77 24.01
C TYR A 64 1.84 9.41 22.64
N ILE A 65 1.87 8.64 21.54
CA ILE A 65 1.47 9.16 20.21
C ILE A 65 -0.04 9.36 20.15
N GLN A 66 -0.82 8.42 20.70
CA GLN A 66 -2.28 8.56 20.77
C GLN A 66 -2.65 9.79 21.61
N GLN A 67 -2.02 9.97 22.78
CA GLN A 67 -2.17 11.18 23.58
C GLN A 67 -1.83 12.47 22.80
N LEU A 68 -0.70 12.50 22.08
CA LEU A 68 -0.32 13.67 21.28
C LEU A 68 -1.28 13.92 20.09
N LEU A 69 -1.89 12.87 19.52
CA LEU A 69 -2.91 12.98 18.49
C LEU A 69 -4.21 13.58 19.05
N ASP A 70 -4.64 13.14 20.24
CA ASP A 70 -5.81 13.66 20.95
C ASP A 70 -5.60 15.13 21.38
N GLU A 71 -4.46 15.44 22.01
CA GLU A 71 -4.07 16.81 22.36
C GLU A 71 -4.08 17.73 21.12
N LYS A 72 -3.54 17.25 19.99
CA LYS A 72 -3.54 18.00 18.72
C LYS A 72 -4.96 18.20 18.20
N HIS A 73 -5.84 17.20 18.35
CA HIS A 73 -7.22 17.27 17.89
C HIS A 73 -8.04 18.27 18.72
N GLU A 74 -7.93 18.25 20.05
CA GLU A 74 -8.62 19.22 20.92
C GLU A 74 -8.04 20.64 20.77
N ALA A 75 -6.73 20.79 20.56
CA ALA A 75 -6.13 22.08 20.21
C ALA A 75 -6.63 22.61 18.85
N PHE A 76 -6.85 21.72 17.88
CA PHE A 76 -7.45 22.07 16.59
C PHE A 76 -8.92 22.50 16.74
N ARG A 77 -9.74 21.77 17.50
CA ARG A 77 -11.13 22.19 17.79
C ARG A 77 -11.18 23.54 18.51
N SER A 78 -10.29 23.74 19.47
CA SER A 78 -10.16 25.00 20.22
C SER A 78 -9.81 26.19 19.30
N LEU A 79 -8.91 25.98 18.33
CA LEU A 79 -8.57 26.95 17.29
C LEU A 79 -9.72 27.17 16.30
N GLN A 80 -10.51 26.16 15.99
CA GLN A 80 -11.66 26.28 15.08
C GLN A 80 -12.79 27.14 15.67
N GLN A 81 -12.91 27.18 17.00
CA GLN A 81 -13.85 28.08 17.71
C GLN A 81 -13.40 29.56 17.73
N ASP A 82 -12.11 29.84 17.54
CA ASP A 82 -11.54 31.20 17.50
C ASP A 82 -10.27 31.17 16.67
N THR A 83 -10.45 31.36 15.36
CA THR A 83 -9.40 31.26 14.35
C THR A 83 -8.42 32.44 14.36
N THR A 84 -8.82 33.53 15.03
CA THR A 84 -8.07 34.78 15.20
C THR A 84 -7.07 34.73 16.36
N SER A 85 -7.28 33.88 17.36
CA SER A 85 -6.39 33.81 18.53
C SER A 85 -4.98 33.31 18.20
N ALA A 86 -4.02 34.23 18.28
CA ALA A 86 -2.60 33.92 18.16
C ALA A 86 -2.13 32.90 19.20
N SER A 87 -2.69 32.93 20.42
CA SER A 87 -2.36 31.98 21.50
C SER A 87 -2.79 30.55 21.16
N LYS A 88 -4.05 30.36 20.74
CA LYS A 88 -4.56 29.04 20.30
C LYS A 88 -3.76 28.50 19.11
N LYS A 89 -3.40 29.37 18.15
CA LYS A 89 -2.55 29.02 17.01
C LYS A 89 -1.14 28.62 17.43
N ALA A 90 -0.55 29.27 18.44
CA ALA A 90 0.74 28.90 18.99
C ALA A 90 0.71 27.53 19.69
N ALA A 91 -0.33 27.26 20.51
CA ALA A 91 -0.53 25.99 21.19
C ALA A 91 -0.72 24.81 20.21
N TYR A 92 -1.57 24.95 19.19
CA TYR A 92 -1.72 23.94 18.14
C TYR A 92 -0.40 23.67 17.41
N ASN A 93 0.37 24.71 17.09
CA ASN A 93 1.67 24.56 16.42
C ASN A 93 2.74 23.91 17.31
N SER A 94 2.73 24.12 18.63
CA SER A 94 3.70 23.48 19.53
C SER A 94 3.42 21.98 19.67
N ILE A 95 2.15 21.58 19.83
CA ILE A 95 1.75 20.17 19.87
C ILE A 95 2.06 19.49 18.53
N LYS A 96 1.74 20.14 17.40
CA LYS A 96 2.09 19.64 16.07
C LYS A 96 3.61 19.41 15.91
N ARG A 97 4.45 20.33 16.41
CA ARG A 97 5.92 20.16 16.38
C ARG A 97 6.36 18.97 17.23
N LYS A 98 5.85 18.83 18.46
CA LYS A 98 6.15 17.66 19.33
C LYS A 98 5.83 16.34 18.62
N MET A 99 4.64 16.21 18.05
CA MET A 99 4.22 15.04 17.29
C MET A 99 5.18 14.76 16.12
N GLN A 100 5.58 15.79 15.36
CA GLN A 100 6.51 15.63 14.24
C GLN A 100 7.93 15.22 14.68
N THR A 101 8.42 15.74 15.82
CA THR A 101 9.70 15.33 16.41
C THR A 101 9.66 13.86 16.84
N MET A 102 8.64 13.45 17.60
CA MET A 102 8.52 12.06 18.08
C MET A 102 8.47 11.06 16.91
N LEU A 103 7.66 11.33 15.88
CA LEU A 103 7.58 10.47 14.70
C LEU A 103 8.92 10.38 13.94
N ARG A 104 9.71 11.47 13.94
CA ARG A 104 11.06 11.48 13.34
C ARG A 104 12.02 10.61 14.15
N GLU A 105 12.03 10.77 15.47
CA GLU A 105 12.89 10.00 16.38
C GLU A 105 12.58 8.50 16.33
N MET A 106 11.31 8.12 16.22
CA MET A 106 10.90 6.72 16.00
C MET A 106 11.37 6.18 14.64
N GLN A 107 11.15 6.94 13.56
CA GLN A 107 11.63 6.56 12.23
C GLN A 107 13.15 6.40 12.18
N ASP A 108 13.88 7.36 12.75
CA ASP A 108 15.35 7.38 12.78
C ASP A 108 15.89 6.22 13.63
N SER A 109 15.30 5.94 14.80
CA SER A 109 15.71 4.81 15.66
C SER A 109 15.48 3.44 15.00
N TRP A 110 14.34 3.24 14.34
CA TRP A 110 14.08 2.02 13.55
C TRP A 110 15.06 1.89 12.39
N ALA A 111 15.38 3.00 11.70
CA ALA A 111 16.35 3.01 10.61
C ALA A 111 17.77 2.66 11.10
N THR A 112 18.19 3.16 12.27
CA THR A 112 19.45 2.76 12.92
C THR A 112 19.47 1.28 13.25
N ILE A 113 18.42 0.76 13.90
CA ILE A 113 18.31 -0.67 14.25
C ILE A 113 18.40 -1.55 12.99
N LYS A 114 17.74 -1.15 11.90
CA LYS A 114 17.78 -1.89 10.62
C LYS A 114 19.12 -1.77 9.90
N ALA A 115 19.81 -0.64 9.99
CA ALA A 115 21.17 -0.49 9.48
C ALA A 115 22.15 -1.42 10.22
N ASP A 116 22.09 -1.46 11.55
CA ASP A 116 22.91 -2.34 12.38
C ASP A 116 22.62 -3.82 12.12
N GLU A 117 21.35 -4.21 11.95
CA GLU A 117 20.94 -5.56 11.55
C GLU A 117 21.58 -5.97 10.22
N ILE A 118 21.50 -5.10 9.21
CA ILE A 118 22.08 -5.33 7.88
C ILE A 118 23.60 -5.42 7.94
N GLN A 119 24.27 -4.50 8.65
CA GLN A 119 25.72 -4.50 8.80
C GLN A 119 26.20 -5.80 9.45
N LYS A 120 25.55 -6.22 10.54
CA LYS A 120 25.84 -7.48 11.24
C LYS A 120 25.65 -8.72 10.34
N CYS A 121 24.66 -8.72 9.44
CA CYS A 121 24.52 -9.78 8.44
C CYS A 121 25.71 -9.83 7.48
N VAL A 122 26.24 -8.68 7.05
CA VAL A 122 27.40 -8.55 6.15
C VAL A 122 28.69 -9.00 6.86
N ASP A 123 28.93 -8.51 8.08
CA ASP A 123 30.11 -8.87 8.90
C ASP A 123 30.17 -10.38 9.18
N SER A 124 29.00 -11.03 9.28
CA SER A 124 28.86 -12.48 9.46
C SER A 124 28.84 -13.28 8.15
N ASN A 125 29.04 -12.63 6.99
CA ASN A 125 28.91 -13.19 5.64
C ASN A 125 27.60 -13.97 5.39
N ASN A 126 26.51 -13.56 6.04
CA ASN A 126 25.23 -14.26 6.03
C ASN A 126 24.26 -13.63 5.03
N PHE A 127 24.38 -14.01 3.77
CA PHE A 127 23.52 -13.51 2.69
C PHE A 127 22.02 -13.78 2.90
N LYS A 128 21.64 -14.84 3.64
CA LYS A 128 20.24 -15.13 3.96
C LYS A 128 19.67 -14.12 4.97
N CYS A 129 20.46 -13.77 5.99
CA CYS A 129 20.17 -12.69 6.93
C CYS A 129 19.99 -11.36 6.19
N PHE A 130 20.97 -11.00 5.35
CA PHE A 130 20.97 -9.76 4.57
C PHE A 130 19.74 -9.64 3.65
N TYR A 131 19.40 -10.71 2.91
CA TYR A 131 18.22 -10.72 2.04
C TYR A 131 16.91 -10.57 2.82
N ASN A 132 16.79 -11.22 3.99
CA ASN A 132 15.60 -11.09 4.84
C ASN A 132 15.46 -9.68 5.46
N ALA A 133 16.57 -9.06 5.86
CA ALA A 133 16.57 -7.69 6.37
C ALA A 133 16.14 -6.69 5.29
N LEU A 134 16.69 -6.79 4.06
CA LEU A 134 16.23 -5.99 2.91
C LEU A 134 14.73 -6.20 2.61
N LYS A 135 14.26 -7.46 2.63
CA LYS A 135 12.84 -7.78 2.44
C LYS A 135 11.94 -7.18 3.53
N THR A 136 12.49 -6.92 4.72
CA THR A 136 11.75 -6.25 5.80
C THR A 136 11.60 -4.75 5.52
N ILE A 137 12.64 -4.09 5.00
CA ILE A 137 12.62 -2.65 4.68
C ILE A 137 11.73 -2.34 3.46
N TYR A 138 11.84 -3.13 2.40
CA TYR A 138 11.08 -2.90 1.15
C TYR A 138 9.71 -3.59 1.12
N GLY A 139 9.34 -4.27 2.22
CA GLY A 139 8.10 -5.03 2.35
C GLY A 139 8.06 -6.31 1.49
N PRO A 140 6.90 -6.99 1.45
CA PRO A 140 6.70 -8.16 0.60
C PRO A 140 7.02 -7.82 -0.87
N PRO A 141 7.92 -8.56 -1.54
CA PRO A 141 8.25 -8.28 -2.94
C PRO A 141 6.99 -8.41 -3.77
N ALA A 142 6.71 -7.42 -4.60
CA ALA A 142 5.49 -7.35 -5.39
C ALA A 142 5.26 -8.67 -6.13
N THR A 143 4.17 -9.37 -5.79
CA THR A 143 3.82 -10.68 -6.36
C THR A 143 3.20 -10.54 -7.76
N GLY A 144 3.74 -9.62 -8.56
CA GLY A 144 3.48 -9.50 -9.99
C GLY A 144 4.59 -10.21 -10.74
N THR A 145 4.27 -11.34 -11.36
CA THR A 145 5.20 -11.95 -12.33
C THR A 145 5.12 -11.11 -13.61
N SER A 146 6.12 -10.26 -13.85
CA SER A 146 6.17 -9.40 -15.04
C SER A 146 6.04 -10.24 -16.33
N PRO A 147 4.98 -10.05 -17.14
CA PRO A 147 4.79 -10.86 -18.34
C PRO A 147 5.92 -10.64 -19.35
N LEU A 148 6.45 -11.73 -19.91
CA LEU A 148 7.52 -11.67 -20.91
C LEU A 148 7.00 -11.88 -22.33
N VAL A 149 7.61 -11.18 -23.28
CA VAL A 149 7.31 -11.38 -24.70
C VAL A 149 8.05 -12.61 -25.24
N SER A 150 7.33 -13.48 -25.96
CA SER A 150 7.89 -14.67 -26.61
C SER A 150 8.97 -14.32 -27.65
N ALA A 151 9.80 -15.29 -28.03
CA ALA A 151 10.92 -15.05 -28.96
C ALA A 151 10.49 -14.47 -30.32
N ILE A 152 9.27 -14.78 -30.75
CA ILE A 152 8.66 -14.36 -32.02
C ILE A 152 7.88 -13.03 -31.87
N ARG A 153 7.81 -12.46 -30.66
CA ARG A 153 7.04 -11.26 -30.27
C ARG A 153 5.52 -11.33 -30.48
N SER A 154 4.97 -12.52 -30.67
CA SER A 154 3.53 -12.72 -30.94
C SER A 154 2.66 -12.89 -29.70
N THR A 155 3.25 -13.16 -28.53
CA THR A 155 2.51 -13.59 -27.33
C THR A 155 3.18 -13.09 -26.03
N LEU A 156 2.34 -12.76 -25.04
CA LEU A 156 2.76 -12.48 -23.67
C LEU A 156 2.68 -13.76 -22.83
N LEU A 157 3.81 -14.12 -22.23
CA LEU A 157 3.96 -15.24 -21.31
C LEU A 157 3.68 -14.71 -19.90
N THR A 158 2.61 -15.20 -19.29
CA THR A 158 2.22 -14.88 -17.90
C THR A 158 2.51 -16.04 -16.93
N ASP A 159 2.64 -17.27 -17.44
CA ASP A 159 3.02 -18.44 -16.66
C ASP A 159 4.50 -18.41 -16.25
N LYS A 160 4.77 -18.79 -15.00
CA LYS A 160 6.11 -18.77 -14.39
C LYS A 160 7.08 -19.73 -15.08
N ASN A 161 6.63 -20.92 -15.50
CA ASN A 161 7.50 -21.90 -16.15
C ASN A 161 7.82 -21.47 -17.59
N ALA A 162 6.84 -20.94 -18.31
CA ALA A 162 7.03 -20.34 -19.63
C ALA A 162 8.02 -19.16 -19.59
N ILE A 163 7.93 -18.29 -18.58
CA ILE A 163 8.85 -17.18 -18.34
C ILE A 163 10.28 -17.68 -18.05
N LEU A 164 10.46 -18.68 -17.18
CA LEU A 164 11.78 -19.25 -16.89
C LEU A 164 12.42 -19.91 -18.13
N LYS A 165 11.64 -20.65 -18.92
CA LYS A 165 12.10 -21.22 -20.19
C LYS A 165 12.54 -20.14 -21.16
N ARG A 166 11.75 -19.06 -21.30
CA ARG A 166 12.04 -17.92 -22.17
C ARG A 166 13.32 -17.17 -21.76
N TRP A 167 13.58 -17.04 -20.46
CA TRP A 167 14.85 -16.50 -19.93
C TRP A 167 16.04 -17.38 -20.33
N ALA A 168 15.94 -18.69 -20.17
CA ALA A 168 17.02 -19.62 -20.56
C ALA A 168 17.34 -19.51 -22.06
N GLU A 169 16.32 -19.51 -22.93
CA GLU A 169 16.48 -19.28 -24.37
C GLU A 169 17.17 -17.94 -24.68
N HIS A 170 16.81 -16.87 -23.96
CA HIS A 170 17.42 -15.55 -24.15
C HIS A 170 18.89 -15.54 -23.76
N PHE A 171 19.24 -16.04 -22.57
CA PHE A 171 20.64 -16.08 -22.11
C PHE A 171 21.51 -16.98 -22.98
N ILE A 172 21.00 -18.11 -23.45
CA ILE A 172 21.74 -18.97 -24.40
C ILE A 172 22.08 -18.19 -25.68
N ASN A 173 21.12 -17.47 -26.26
CA ASN A 173 21.33 -16.69 -27.48
C ASN A 173 22.24 -15.46 -27.29
N VAL A 174 22.23 -14.84 -26.11
CA VAL A 174 23.10 -13.68 -25.78
C VAL A 174 24.53 -14.13 -25.54
N LEU A 175 24.74 -15.19 -24.75
CA LEU A 175 26.07 -15.63 -24.32
C LEU A 175 26.80 -16.50 -25.35
N ASN A 176 26.07 -17.27 -26.17
CA ASN A 176 26.66 -18.17 -27.17
C ASN A 176 26.55 -17.64 -28.61
N ARG A 177 26.52 -16.31 -28.79
CA ARG A 177 26.43 -15.71 -30.13
C ARG A 177 27.71 -16.02 -30.91
N PRO A 178 27.65 -16.69 -32.08
CA PRO A 178 28.84 -16.99 -32.85
C PRO A 178 29.50 -15.70 -33.37
N SER A 179 30.79 -15.55 -33.09
CA SER A 179 31.59 -14.44 -33.60
C SER A 179 31.98 -14.70 -35.06
N SER A 180 31.49 -13.88 -35.98
CA SER A 180 31.99 -13.87 -37.36
C SER A 180 33.37 -13.20 -37.41
N ILE A 181 34.43 -13.99 -37.22
CA ILE A 181 35.79 -13.55 -37.54
C ILE A 181 35.84 -13.36 -39.06
N ASN A 182 35.95 -12.11 -39.52
CA ASN A 182 35.95 -11.81 -40.94
C ASN A 182 37.28 -12.27 -41.56
N ALA A 183 37.21 -13.12 -42.60
CA ALA A 183 38.37 -13.84 -43.13
C ALA A 183 39.46 -12.92 -43.73
N ASP A 184 39.10 -11.68 -44.10
CA ASP A 184 40.07 -10.65 -44.54
C ASP A 184 41.13 -10.33 -43.48
N VAL A 185 40.79 -10.41 -42.18
CA VAL A 185 41.74 -10.13 -41.09
C VAL A 185 42.86 -11.18 -41.04
N THR A 186 42.57 -12.43 -41.42
CA THR A 186 43.55 -13.52 -41.48
C THR A 186 44.48 -13.45 -42.70
N ASN A 187 44.01 -12.91 -43.83
CA ASN A 187 44.82 -12.83 -45.06
C ASN A 187 45.98 -11.83 -44.95
N HIS A 188 45.80 -10.73 -44.21
CA HIS A 188 46.84 -9.72 -44.05
C HIS A 188 48.08 -10.20 -43.28
N HIS A 189 47.99 -11.31 -42.53
CA HIS A 189 49.11 -11.82 -41.73
C HIS A 189 50.04 -12.80 -42.48
N GLN A 190 49.66 -13.29 -43.67
CA GLN A 190 50.50 -14.23 -44.44
C GLN A 190 51.53 -13.54 -45.35
N HIS A 191 51.33 -12.28 -45.73
CA HIS A 191 52.21 -11.61 -46.70
C HIS A 191 53.55 -11.09 -46.11
N LEU A 192 53.78 -11.21 -44.79
CA LEU A 192 55.00 -10.71 -44.13
C LEU A 192 56.01 -11.79 -43.73
N THR A 193 55.66 -13.08 -43.79
CA THR A 193 56.59 -14.18 -43.44
C THR A 193 57.24 -14.86 -44.66
N GLY A 194 56.86 -14.46 -45.88
CA GLY A 194 57.32 -15.05 -47.14
C GLY A 194 58.69 -14.53 -47.64
N ARG A 195 59.69 -14.33 -46.79
CA ARG A 195 61.03 -13.87 -47.24
C ARG A 195 62.18 -14.28 -46.33
N THR A 196 62.65 -15.53 -46.45
CA THR A 196 64.09 -15.96 -46.48
C THR A 196 64.21 -17.47 -46.30
N SER A 197 64.75 -18.18 -47.30
CA SER A 197 66.06 -18.83 -47.18
C SER A 197 66.48 -19.46 -48.51
N LYS A 198 67.79 -19.51 -48.74
CA LYS A 198 68.44 -20.24 -49.85
C LYS A 198 68.78 -21.65 -49.38
N GLY A 199 68.65 -22.63 -50.28
CA GLY A 199 69.43 -23.88 -50.34
C GLY A 199 69.59 -24.20 -51.83
N ILE A 200 70.76 -24.36 -52.46
CA ILE A 200 72.06 -24.94 -52.07
C ILE A 200 72.02 -26.49 -51.94
N ILE A 201 72.83 -27.11 -52.80
CA ILE A 201 73.13 -28.55 -53.03
C ILE A 201 72.06 -29.37 -53.77
N GLY A 202 72.49 -29.95 -54.91
CA GLY A 202 71.76 -30.79 -55.84
C GLY A 202 72.49 -30.79 -57.19
#